data_AF-A0A7V3LX25-F1
#
_entry.id   AF-A0A7V3LX25-F1
#
_cell.length_a   1.000
_cell.length_b   1.000
_cell.length_c   1.000
_cell.angle_alpha   90.00
_cell.angle_beta   90.00
_cell.angle_gamma   90.00
#
_symmetry.space_group_name_H-M   'P 1'
#
loop_
_entity.id
_entity.type
_entity.pdbx_description
1 polymer ?
#
loop_
_entity_poly.entity_id
_entity_poly.type
_entity_poly.pdbx_seq_one_letter_code
_entity_poly.pdbx_strand_id
1 'polypeptide(L)'
;MSPTKTVPVVENILKANDHLARANRELLDHTHTVAVNFMASPGAGKTSVILRTIEALKDRYRIAGIDGDIATTIDADRMAAAGVHAVQINTGGACHLDAVMVQNALAQVDLERTDLLIIENVGNL
;
A
#
# COMPACT_ATOMS: atom_id res chain seq x y z
N MET A 1 -38.44 12.12 13.59
CA MET A 1 -37.26 12.36 12.74
C MET A 1 -36.99 11.10 11.95
N SER A 2 -37.22 11.10 10.64
CA SER A 2 -36.92 9.95 9.78
C SER A 2 -35.40 9.75 9.67
N PRO A 3 -34.90 8.51 9.62
CA PRO A 3 -33.47 8.26 9.46
C PRO A 3 -33.03 8.74 8.07
N THR A 4 -31.99 9.56 8.04
CA THR A 4 -31.34 10.04 6.82
C THR A 4 -30.89 8.85 5.95
N LYS A 5 -31.35 8.81 4.69
CA LYS A 5 -30.92 7.83 3.67
C LYS A 5 -29.47 8.14 3.23
N THR A 6 -28.49 7.62 3.95
CA THR A 6 -27.04 7.77 3.62
C THR A 6 -26.47 6.58 2.84
N VAL A 7 -27.30 5.58 2.51
CA VAL A 7 -26.86 4.29 1.96
C VAL A 7 -26.36 4.34 0.50
N PRO A 8 -27.03 5.01 -0.46
CA PRO A 8 -26.68 4.88 -1.88
C PRO A 8 -25.30 5.48 -2.23
N VAL A 9 -24.92 6.57 -1.54
CA VAL A 9 -23.66 7.28 -1.83
C VAL A 9 -22.47 6.46 -1.33
N VAL A 10 -22.54 5.92 -0.12
CA VAL A 10 -21.48 5.07 0.44
C VAL A 10 -21.26 3.82 -0.41
N GLU A 11 -22.33 3.15 -0.83
CA GLU A 11 -22.24 1.98 -1.72
C GLU A 11 -21.55 2.31 -3.06
N ASN A 12 -21.82 3.48 -3.64
CA ASN A 12 -21.21 3.88 -4.90
C ASN A 12 -19.71 4.15 -4.75
N ILE A 13 -19.28 4.76 -3.63
CA ILE A 13 -17.85 4.99 -3.34
C ILE A 13 -17.12 3.65 -3.18
N LEU A 14 -17.69 2.71 -2.42
CA LEU A 14 -17.09 1.37 -2.24
C LEU A 14 -17.00 0.61 -3.57
N LYS A 15 -18.05 0.65 -4.40
CA LYS A 15 -18.03 0.03 -5.74
C LYS A 15 -16.95 0.64 -6.66
N ALA A 16 -16.75 1.95 -6.60
CA ALA A 16 -15.70 2.62 -7.37
C ALA A 16 -14.31 2.18 -6.89
N ASN A 17 -14.10 2.08 -5.57
CA ASN A 17 -12.86 1.57 -5.00
C ASN A 17 -12.60 0.11 -5.41
N ASP A 18 -13.62 -0.75 -5.37
CA ASP A 18 -13.50 -2.16 -5.76
C ASP A 18 -13.19 -2.34 -7.26
N HIS A 19 -13.70 -1.44 -8.10
CA HIS A 19 -13.35 -1.42 -9.52
C HIS A 19 -11.85 -1.11 -9.70
N LEU A 20 -11.34 -0.07 -9.03
CA LEU A 20 -9.92 0.28 -9.11
C LEU A 20 -9.03 -0.78 -8.46
N ALA A 21 -9.44 -1.38 -7.34
CA ALA A 21 -8.71 -2.45 -6.69
C ALA A 21 -8.57 -3.69 -7.60
N ARG A 22 -9.59 -3.99 -8.39
CA ARG A 22 -9.53 -5.05 -9.42
C ARG A 22 -8.54 -4.71 -10.53
N ALA A 23 -8.58 -3.49 -11.06
CA ALA A 23 -7.62 -3.05 -12.07
C ALA A 23 -6.16 -3.10 -11.55
N ASN A 24 -5.93 -2.70 -10.29
CA ASN A 24 -4.62 -2.81 -9.66
C ASN A 24 -4.17 -4.27 -9.52
N ARG A 25 -5.08 -5.18 -9.17
CA ARG A 25 -4.80 -6.61 -9.08
C ARG A 25 -4.47 -7.19 -10.45
N GLU A 26 -5.24 -6.87 -11.48
CA GLU A 26 -4.97 -7.31 -12.86
C GLU A 26 -3.59 -6.85 -13.35
N LEU A 27 -3.20 -5.61 -13.03
CA LEU A 27 -1.87 -5.09 -13.32
C LEU A 27 -0.76 -5.90 -12.62
N LEU A 28 -0.91 -6.13 -11.31
CA LEU A 28 0.05 -6.92 -10.53
C LEU A 28 0.14 -8.38 -11.02
N ASP A 29 -0.99 -8.99 -11.37
CA ASP A 29 -1.04 -10.34 -11.92
C ASP A 29 -0.35 -10.41 -13.29
N HIS A 30 -0.56 -9.39 -14.14
CA HIS A 30 0.09 -9.28 -15.46
C HIS A 30 1.61 -9.15 -15.37
N THR A 31 2.12 -8.42 -14.38
CA THR A 31 3.57 -8.25 -14.15
C THR A 31 4.17 -9.35 -13.28
N HIS A 32 3.36 -10.34 -12.89
CA HIS A 32 3.74 -11.41 -11.97
C HIS A 32 4.30 -10.91 -10.63
N THR A 33 3.81 -9.75 -10.17
CA THR A 33 4.23 -9.12 -8.91
C THR A 33 3.30 -9.54 -7.78
N VAL A 34 3.84 -10.22 -6.77
CA VAL A 34 3.08 -10.53 -5.55
C VAL A 34 3.03 -9.28 -4.67
N ALA A 35 1.83 -8.81 -4.31
CA ALA A 35 1.67 -7.69 -3.39
C ALA A 35 1.17 -8.14 -2.01
N VAL A 36 1.77 -7.60 -0.94
CA VAL A 36 1.37 -7.85 0.46
C VAL A 36 1.07 -6.54 1.16
N ASN A 37 -0.16 -6.39 1.65
CA ASN A 37 -0.63 -5.22 2.38
C ASN A 37 -0.59 -5.47 3.90
N PHE A 38 0.29 -4.78 4.61
CA PHE A 38 0.43 -4.84 6.07
C PHE A 38 -0.46 -3.79 6.73
N MET A 39 -1.46 -4.26 7.48
CA MET A 39 -2.38 -3.43 8.26
C MET A 39 -2.23 -3.77 9.74
N ALA A 40 -2.15 -2.75 10.60
CA ALA A 40 -2.09 -2.90 12.06
C ALA A 40 -2.39 -1.54 12.72
N SER A 41 -2.58 -1.51 14.03
CA SER A 41 -2.63 -0.27 14.81
C SER A 41 -1.27 0.46 14.81
N PRO A 42 -1.21 1.77 15.13
CA PRO A 42 0.05 2.48 15.33
C PRO A 42 0.93 1.78 16.37
N GLY A 43 2.24 1.70 16.12
CA GLY A 43 3.19 1.10 17.07
C GLY A 43 3.17 -0.43 17.17
N ALA A 44 2.32 -1.13 16.40
CA ALA A 44 2.25 -2.60 16.40
C ALA A 44 3.47 -3.31 15.77
N GLY A 45 4.44 -2.55 15.26
CA GLY A 45 5.71 -3.09 14.74
C GLY A 45 5.70 -3.48 13.26
N LYS A 46 4.77 -2.95 12.44
CA LYS A 46 4.69 -3.18 10.99
C LYS A 46 6.04 -2.96 10.30
N THR A 47 6.62 -1.77 10.45
CA THR A 47 7.92 -1.40 9.89
C THR A 47 9.01 -2.39 10.30
N SER A 48 9.06 -2.81 11.57
CA SER A 48 10.06 -3.78 12.04
C SER A 48 9.94 -5.13 11.35
N VAL A 49 8.71 -5.63 11.16
CA VAL A 49 8.45 -6.86 10.42
C VAL A 49 8.89 -6.70 8.96
N ILE A 50 8.50 -5.60 8.32
CA ILE A 50 8.81 -5.32 6.91
C ILE A 50 10.32 -5.25 6.68
N LEU A 51 11.06 -4.52 7.51
CA LEU A 51 12.52 -4.40 7.37
C LEU A 51 13.22 -5.75 7.52
N ARG A 52 12.78 -6.60 8.45
CA ARG A 52 13.32 -7.96 8.58
C ARG A 52 12.91 -8.88 7.43
N THR A 53 11.72 -8.72 6.89
CA THR A 53 11.29 -9.42 5.67
C THR A 53 12.15 -9.03 4.48
N ILE A 54 12.40 -7.74 4.27
CA ILE A 54 13.29 -7.24 3.21
C ILE A 54 14.70 -7.81 3.36
N GLU A 55 15.29 -7.70 4.56
CA GLU A 55 16.62 -8.22 4.84
C GLU A 55 16.75 -9.72 4.54
N ALA A 56 15.73 -10.52 4.90
CA ALA A 56 15.74 -11.96 4.69
C ALA A 56 15.52 -12.38 3.22
N LEU A 57 14.92 -11.52 2.39
CA LEU A 57 14.42 -11.91 1.06
C LEU A 57 15.07 -11.16 -0.11
N LYS A 58 15.70 -10.00 0.11
CA LYS A 58 16.20 -9.13 -0.98
C LYS A 58 17.28 -9.76 -1.87
N ASP A 59 18.01 -10.75 -1.37
CA ASP A 59 19.02 -11.47 -2.16
C ASP A 59 18.41 -12.56 -3.06
N ARG A 60 17.11 -12.85 -2.89
CA ARG A 60 16.37 -13.88 -3.62
C ARG A 60 15.27 -13.32 -4.51
N TYR A 61 14.75 -12.14 -4.18
CA TYR A 61 13.62 -11.51 -4.85
C TYR A 61 13.91 -10.03 -5.08
N ARG A 62 13.40 -9.48 -6.18
CA ARG A 62 13.39 -8.04 -6.44
C ARG A 62 12.22 -7.44 -5.68
N ILE A 63 12.53 -6.63 -4.66
CA ILE A 63 11.53 -6.10 -3.73
C ILE A 63 11.36 -4.59 -3.95
N ALA A 64 10.12 -4.13 -3.95
CA ALA A 64 9.75 -2.72 -3.87
C ALA A 64 8.80 -2.49 -2.67
N GLY A 65 8.79 -1.26 -2.17
CA GLY A 65 7.98 -0.82 -1.04
C GLY A 65 7.03 0.33 -1.40
N ILE A 66 5.87 0.35 -0.75
CA ILE A 66 4.97 1.50 -0.68
C ILE A 66 4.69 1.75 0.79
N ASP A 67 4.81 2.99 1.24
CA ASP A 67 4.43 3.42 2.59
C ASP A 67 3.25 4.38 2.55
N GLY A 68 2.26 4.17 3.42
CA GLY A 68 1.09 5.01 3.58
C GLY A 68 1.08 5.71 4.93
N ASP A 69 1.49 6.97 4.94
CA ASP A 69 1.53 7.81 6.15
C ASP A 69 0.91 9.20 5.89
N ILE A 70 0.52 9.89 6.95
CA ILE A 70 -0.19 11.17 6.91
C ILE A 70 0.67 12.27 6.28
N ALA A 71 1.98 12.29 6.55
CA ALA A 71 2.86 13.34 6.05
C ALA A 71 4.36 13.05 6.07
N THR A 72 4.83 11.98 6.72
CA THR A 72 6.25 11.72 6.87
C THR A 72 6.75 10.72 5.82
N THR A 73 8.05 10.72 5.55
CA THR A 73 8.72 9.72 4.68
C THR A 73 9.51 8.70 5.48
N ILE A 74 9.37 8.68 6.81
CA ILE A 74 10.30 8.00 7.71
C ILE A 74 10.38 6.50 7.39
N ASP A 75 9.25 5.86 7.14
CA ASP A 75 9.21 4.42 6.90
C ASP A 75 9.59 4.06 5.46
N ALA A 76 9.23 4.88 4.46
CA ALA A 76 9.78 4.77 3.11
C ALA A 76 11.31 4.92 3.08
N ASP A 77 11.86 5.90 3.81
CA ASP A 77 13.32 6.14 3.89
C ASP A 77 14.04 4.96 4.55
N ARG A 78 13.41 4.32 5.55
CA ARG A 78 13.94 3.10 6.18
C ARG A 78 13.95 1.92 5.21
N MET A 79 12.90 1.74 4.42
CA MET A 79 12.87 0.72 3.35
C MET A 79 13.97 1.00 2.32
N ALA A 80 14.13 2.26 1.88
CA ALA A 80 15.20 2.67 0.97
C ALA A 80 16.60 2.36 1.52
N ALA A 81 16.84 2.69 2.80
CA ALA A 81 18.08 2.35 3.50
C ALA A 81 18.33 0.83 3.61
N ALA A 82 17.27 0.00 3.60
CA ALA A 82 17.39 -1.47 3.56
C ALA A 82 17.75 -2.02 2.17
N GLY A 83 17.74 -1.17 1.14
CA GLY A 83 18.17 -1.48 -0.23
C GLY A 83 17.03 -1.76 -1.21
N VAL A 84 15.81 -1.30 -0.94
CA VAL A 84 14.66 -1.45 -1.85
C VAL A 84 14.15 -0.11 -2.34
N HIS A 85 13.61 -0.05 -3.56
CA HIS A 85 12.90 1.16 -4.02
C HIS A 85 11.61 1.33 -3.20
N ALA A 86 11.38 2.52 -2.63
CA ALA A 86 10.22 2.79 -1.78
C ALA A 86 9.48 4.05 -2.24
N VAL A 87 8.15 3.97 -2.33
CA VAL A 87 7.27 5.07 -2.73
C VAL A 87 6.43 5.51 -1.54
N GLN A 88 6.48 6.80 -1.19
CA GLN A 88 5.59 7.37 -0.18
C GLN A 88 4.23 7.72 -0.78
N ILE A 89 3.17 7.34 -0.08
CA ILE A 89 1.83 7.90 -0.22
C ILE A 89 1.59 8.82 0.96
N ASN A 90 1.39 10.10 0.68
CA ASN A 90 0.85 11.05 1.66
C ASN A 90 -0.67 10.93 1.64
N THR A 91 -1.26 10.45 2.73
CA THR A 91 -2.71 10.19 2.80
C THR A 91 -3.54 11.44 3.05
N GLY A 92 -2.92 12.60 3.31
CA GLY A 92 -3.63 13.85 3.55
C GLY A 92 -4.54 13.82 4.78
N GLY A 93 -4.25 12.93 5.74
CA GLY A 93 -5.07 12.70 6.94
C GLY A 93 -6.10 11.58 6.78
N ALA A 94 -6.16 10.87 5.65
CA ALA A 94 -6.95 9.65 5.54
C ALA A 94 -6.37 8.56 6.44
N CYS A 95 -7.27 7.80 7.08
CA CYS A 95 -6.94 6.77 8.05
C CYS A 95 -6.66 5.39 7.42
N HIS A 96 -6.67 5.30 6.09
CA HIS A 96 -6.35 4.10 5.32
C HIS A 96 -5.89 4.48 3.91
N LEU A 97 -5.26 3.53 3.22
CA LEU A 97 -5.01 3.60 1.78
C LEU A 97 -6.22 3.09 1.00
N ASP A 98 -6.66 3.85 0.00
CA ASP A 98 -7.65 3.42 -0.98
C ASP A 98 -6.98 2.93 -2.28
N ALA A 99 -7.79 2.37 -3.19
CA ALA A 99 -7.27 1.80 -4.42
C ALA A 99 -6.70 2.85 -5.39
N VAL A 100 -7.17 4.10 -5.37
CA VAL A 100 -6.62 5.15 -6.26
C VAL A 100 -5.26 5.62 -5.77
N MET A 101 -5.08 5.75 -4.45
CA MET A 101 -3.79 6.04 -3.83
C MET A 101 -2.77 4.96 -4.20
N VAL A 102 -3.13 3.69 -4.07
CA VAL A 102 -2.27 2.57 -4.46
C VAL A 102 -1.99 2.58 -5.96
N GLN A 103 -2.99 2.83 -6.80
CA GLN A 103 -2.82 2.90 -8.25
C GLN A 103 -1.77 3.94 -8.67
N ASN A 104 -1.83 5.14 -8.06
CA ASN A 104 -0.87 6.21 -8.33
C ASN A 104 0.55 5.87 -7.85
N ALA A 105 0.68 5.10 -6.77
CA ALA A 105 1.98 4.61 -6.31
C ALA A 105 2.53 3.49 -7.20
N LEU A 106 1.67 2.58 -7.70
CA LEU A 106 2.07 1.53 -8.65
C LEU A 106 2.68 2.11 -9.92
N ALA A 107 2.20 3.26 -10.40
CA ALA A 107 2.76 3.95 -11.57
C ALA A 107 4.21 4.47 -11.37
N GLN A 108 4.69 4.49 -10.13
CA GLN A 108 6.05 4.91 -9.74
C GLN A 108 6.97 3.73 -9.40
N VAL A 109 6.47 2.50 -9.52
CA VAL A 109 7.23 1.26 -9.29
C VAL A 109 7.46 0.58 -10.63
N ASP A 110 8.69 0.14 -10.88
CA ASP A 110 8.99 -0.72 -12.03
C ASP A 110 8.51 -2.15 -11.74
N LEU A 111 7.24 -2.43 -12.04
CA LEU A 111 6.58 -3.69 -11.73
C LEU A 111 7.13 -4.86 -12.56
N GLU A 112 7.59 -4.64 -13.80
CA GLU A 112 8.24 -5.70 -14.59
C GLU A 112 9.57 -6.17 -13.95
N ARG A 113 10.16 -5.29 -13.13
CA ARG A 113 11.37 -5.59 -12.35
C ARG A 113 11.11 -5.88 -10.88
N THR A 114 9.87 -6.12 -10.47
CA THR A 114 9.49 -6.37 -9.08
C THR A 114 8.78 -7.71 -8.92
N ASP A 115 9.35 -8.60 -8.09
CA ASP A 115 8.75 -9.89 -7.75
C ASP A 115 7.81 -9.76 -6.56
N LEU A 116 8.19 -8.94 -5.57
CA LEU A 116 7.45 -8.71 -4.33
C LEU A 116 7.27 -7.21 -4.07
N LEU A 117 6.02 -6.78 -3.97
CA LEU A 117 5.64 -5.44 -3.54
C LEU A 117 5.11 -5.49 -2.10
N ILE A 118 5.77 -4.77 -1.20
CA ILE A 118 5.32 -4.63 0.20
C ILE A 118 4.61 -3.28 0.34
N ILE A 119 3.40 -3.29 0.86
CA ILE A 119 2.60 -2.09 1.13
C ILE A 119 2.43 -1.98 2.65
N GLU A 120 3.01 -0.96 3.28
CA GLU A 120 2.72 -0.57 4.66
C GLU A 120 1.52 0.37 4.66
N ASN A 121 0.40 -0.05 5.26
CA ASN A 121 -0.80 0.78 5.35
C ASN A 121 -0.73 1.72 6.55
N VAL A 122 -1.63 2.70 6.58
CA VAL A 122 -1.80 3.60 7.73
C VAL A 122 -2.08 2.79 9.00
N GLY A 123 -1.45 3.17 10.11
CA GLY A 123 -1.73 2.56 11.41
C GLY A 123 -3.13 2.95 11.91
N ASN A 124 -4.15 2.09 11.76
CA ASN A 124 -5.53 2.45 12.11
C ASN A 124 -6.49 1.27 12.45
N LEU A 125 -5.97 0.09 12.78
CA LEU A 125 -6.81 -1.01 13.29
C LEU A 125 -7.20 -0.84 14.75
#